data_AF-A0AAC8QIW8-F1
#
_entry.id   AF-A0AAC8QIW8-F1
#
_cell.length_a   1.000
_cell.length_b   1.000
_cell.length_c   1.000
_cell.angle_alpha   90.00
_cell.angle_beta   90.00
_cell.angle_gamma   90.00
#
_symmetry.space_group_name_H-M   'P 1'
#
loop_
_entity.id
_entity.type
_entity.pdbx_description
1 polymer ?
#
loop_
_entity_poly.entity_id
_entity_poly.type
_entity_poly.pdbx_seq_one_letter_code
_entity_poly.pdbx_strand_id
1 'polypeptide(L)'
;MTKTPLHPTVEELLEKLRRAREGRGTEPLRLEQVKRYRELVAEHPTFTPALLELGRLLQLTDEPGVETEEAFVEIQRLLEQAVEVSGREAATVVELGYFLDTIRNSSERATPLYEEGAAKALGTLEDAWAGLLRAWLHERTKESLTKALELSELAEKLFPDSGRIQGDVFRARQMATEDGLLKP
;
A
#
# COMPACT_ATOMS: atom_id res chain seq x y z
N MET A 1 -28.16 -21.43 22.77
CA MET A 1 -27.17 -21.60 21.68
C MET A 1 -26.96 -20.23 21.03
N THR A 2 -25.91 -19.52 21.43
CA THR A 2 -25.49 -18.27 20.78
C THR A 2 -25.01 -18.64 19.38
N LYS A 3 -25.74 -18.23 18.35
CA LYS A 3 -25.26 -18.35 16.96
C LYS A 3 -23.93 -17.61 16.89
N THR A 4 -22.87 -18.32 16.52
CA THR A 4 -21.60 -17.69 16.14
C THR A 4 -21.94 -16.61 15.11
N PRO A 5 -21.53 -15.34 15.32
CA PRO A 5 -21.73 -14.31 14.33
C PRO A 5 -21.12 -14.80 13.02
N LEU A 6 -21.91 -14.82 11.95
CA LEU A 6 -21.39 -15.15 10.63
C LEU A 6 -20.44 -14.00 10.28
N HIS A 7 -19.13 -14.28 10.25
CA HIS A 7 -18.17 -13.31 9.75
C HIS A 7 -18.50 -13.02 8.28
N PRO A 8 -18.53 -11.75 7.84
CA PRO A 8 -18.79 -11.43 6.45
C PRO A 8 -17.71 -12.06 5.58
N THR A 9 -18.12 -12.44 4.38
CA THR A 9 -17.19 -12.86 3.33
C THR A 9 -16.35 -11.67 2.84
N VAL A 10 -15.22 -11.97 2.22
CA VAL A 10 -14.36 -10.93 1.63
C VAL A 10 -15.11 -10.18 0.54
N GLU A 11 -15.93 -10.89 -0.26
CA GLU A 11 -16.75 -10.33 -1.32
C GLU A 11 -17.78 -9.32 -0.77
N GLU A 12 -18.43 -9.64 0.35
CA GLU A 12 -19.37 -8.73 1.02
C GLU A 12 -18.67 -7.47 1.54
N LEU A 13 -17.48 -7.60 2.14
CA LEU A 13 -16.69 -6.46 2.60
C LEU A 13 -16.24 -5.56 1.44
N LEU A 14 -15.81 -6.16 0.32
CA LEU A 14 -15.42 -5.41 -0.88
C LEU A 14 -16.60 -4.71 -1.55
N GLU A 15 -17.79 -5.31 -1.52
CA GLU A 15 -19.01 -4.67 -2.01
C GLU A 15 -19.40 -3.47 -1.14
N LYS A 16 -19.37 -3.63 0.20
CA LYS A 16 -19.60 -2.52 1.12
C LYS A 16 -18.57 -1.39 0.93
N LEU A 17 -17.31 -1.73 0.74
CA LEU A 17 -16.24 -0.77 0.43
C LEU A 17 -16.54 0.00 -0.85
N ARG A 18 -16.96 -0.69 -1.91
CA ARG A 18 -17.31 -0.06 -3.19
C ARG A 18 -18.43 0.95 -3.01
N ARG A 19 -19.50 0.59 -2.28
CA ARG A 19 -20.64 1.48 -1.98
C ARG A 19 -20.23 2.68 -1.14
N ALA A 20 -19.36 2.49 -0.15
CA ALA A 20 -18.83 3.59 0.67
C ALA A 20 -18.02 4.60 -0.17
N ARG A 21 -17.36 4.13 -1.24
CA ARG A 21 -16.58 4.96 -2.17
C ARG A 21 -17.43 5.73 -3.20
N GLU A 22 -18.69 5.36 -3.41
CA GLU A 22 -19.58 6.05 -4.35
C GLU A 22 -19.88 7.48 -3.87
N GLY A 23 -20.14 8.40 -4.81
CA GLY A 23 -20.46 9.79 -4.48
C GLY A 23 -19.25 10.70 -4.27
N ARG A 24 -18.25 10.65 -5.16
CA ARG A 24 -17.17 11.65 -5.16
C ARG A 24 -17.68 12.99 -5.68
N GLY A 25 -17.22 14.10 -5.09
CA GLY A 25 -17.44 15.44 -5.64
C GLY A 25 -17.75 16.51 -4.61
N THR A 26 -18.98 17.05 -4.67
CA THR A 26 -19.44 18.17 -3.84
C THR A 26 -19.43 17.82 -2.35
N GLU A 27 -19.38 18.84 -1.49
CA GLU A 27 -19.35 18.67 -0.02
C GLU A 27 -20.45 17.75 0.52
N PRO A 28 -21.73 17.86 0.10
CA PRO A 28 -22.78 16.97 0.61
C PRO A 28 -22.53 15.49 0.32
N LEU A 29 -21.94 15.18 -0.84
CA LEU A 29 -21.64 13.81 -1.19
C LEU A 29 -20.45 13.26 -0.38
N ARG A 30 -19.45 14.09 -0.06
CA ARG A 30 -18.34 13.69 0.83
C ARG A 30 -18.83 13.41 2.25
N LEU A 31 -19.75 14.21 2.78
CA LEU A 31 -20.35 13.95 4.09
C LEU A 31 -21.13 12.63 4.12
N GLU A 32 -21.83 12.28 3.04
CA GLU A 32 -22.46 10.95 2.92
C GLU A 32 -21.43 9.82 2.86
N GLN A 33 -20.30 10.03 2.17
CA GLN A 33 -19.20 9.06 2.15
C GLN A 33 -18.63 8.84 3.56
N VAL A 34 -18.39 9.91 4.32
CA VAL A 34 -17.89 9.82 5.71
C VAL A 34 -18.84 8.96 6.55
N LYS A 35 -20.15 9.18 6.46
CA LYS A 35 -21.15 8.37 7.17
C LYS A 35 -21.07 6.89 6.83
N ARG A 36 -21.04 6.55 5.53
CA ARG A 36 -20.95 5.16 5.06
C ARG A 36 -19.65 4.48 5.49
N TYR A 37 -18.54 5.21 5.47
CA TYR A 37 -17.26 4.68 5.96
C TYR A 37 -17.24 4.50 7.48
N ARG A 38 -17.81 5.43 8.26
CA ARG A 38 -17.95 5.28 9.72
C ARG A 38 -18.82 4.06 10.07
N GLU A 39 -19.93 3.86 9.37
CA GLU A 39 -20.77 2.65 9.51
C GLU A 39 -19.97 1.38 9.21
N LEU A 40 -19.23 1.35 8.09
CA LEU A 40 -18.42 0.21 7.70
C LEU A 40 -17.31 -0.10 8.73
N VAL A 41 -16.63 0.92 9.25
CA VAL A 41 -15.60 0.78 10.29
C VAL A 41 -16.21 0.32 11.63
N ALA A 42 -17.40 0.82 11.99
CA ALA A 42 -18.08 0.41 13.21
C ALA A 42 -18.50 -1.06 13.17
N GLU A 43 -18.97 -1.54 12.02
CA GLU A 43 -19.31 -2.95 11.84
C GLU A 43 -18.08 -3.85 11.71
N HIS A 44 -17.02 -3.37 11.05
CA HIS A 44 -15.81 -4.14 10.71
C HIS A 44 -14.54 -3.37 11.07
N PRO A 45 -14.21 -3.27 12.38
CA PRO A 45 -13.13 -2.42 12.87
C PRO A 45 -11.73 -2.90 12.47
N THR A 46 -11.58 -4.11 11.94
CA THR A 46 -10.30 -4.64 11.44
C THR A 46 -10.20 -4.60 9.92
N PHE A 47 -11.12 -3.93 9.22
CA PHE A 47 -11.07 -3.85 7.78
C PHE A 47 -10.20 -2.66 7.34
N THR A 48 -8.89 -2.92 7.22
CA THR A 48 -7.84 -1.92 6.92
C THR A 48 -8.18 -0.96 5.77
N PRO A 49 -8.72 -1.41 4.61
CA PRO A 49 -9.09 -0.49 3.54
C PRO A 49 -10.09 0.58 3.96
N ALA A 50 -11.08 0.22 4.80
CA ALA A 50 -12.09 1.18 5.28
C ALA A 50 -11.50 2.16 6.29
N LEU A 51 -10.62 1.70 7.19
CA LEU A 51 -9.91 2.55 8.15
C LEU A 51 -9.07 3.62 7.43
N LEU A 52 -8.29 3.21 6.43
CA LEU A 52 -7.44 4.11 5.65
C LEU A 52 -8.25 5.12 4.83
N GLU A 53 -9.28 4.66 4.12
CA GLU A 53 -10.10 5.54 3.28
C GLU A 53 -10.89 6.54 4.14
N LEU A 54 -11.41 6.13 5.31
CA LEU A 54 -12.05 7.05 6.24
C LEU A 54 -11.07 8.10 6.78
N GLY A 55 -9.89 7.67 7.22
CA GLY A 55 -8.85 8.59 7.71
C GLY A 55 -8.44 9.63 6.66
N ARG A 56 -8.28 9.23 5.40
CA ARG A 56 -8.00 10.14 4.28
C ARG A 56 -9.16 11.07 3.97
N LEU A 57 -10.39 10.54 3.98
CA LEU A 57 -11.57 11.32 3.65
C LEU A 57 -11.83 12.41 4.70
N LEU A 58 -11.64 12.11 5.97
CA LEU A 58 -11.76 13.07 7.07
C LEU A 58 -10.69 14.17 7.00
N GLN A 59 -9.48 13.90 6.48
CA GLN A 59 -8.48 14.95 6.21
C GLN A 59 -8.92 15.95 5.13
N LEU A 60 -9.90 15.59 4.28
CA LEU A 60 -10.35 16.36 3.12
C LEU A 60 -11.78 16.91 3.27
N THR A 61 -12.42 16.70 4.42
CA THR A 61 -13.83 17.01 4.64
C THR A 61 -13.96 17.90 5.87
N ASP A 62 -14.62 19.05 5.71
CA ASP A 62 -14.93 19.95 6.81
C ASP A 62 -16.35 19.62 7.30
N GLU A 63 -16.45 18.84 8.38
CA GLU A 63 -17.73 18.35 8.87
C GLU A 63 -18.43 19.44 9.71
N PRO A 64 -19.63 19.91 9.30
CA PRO A 64 -20.29 20.99 10.02
C PRO A 64 -20.58 20.64 11.48
N GLY A 65 -20.09 21.47 12.39
CA GLY A 65 -20.30 21.31 13.84
C GLY A 65 -19.35 20.31 14.52
N VAL A 66 -18.32 19.84 13.81
CA VAL A 66 -17.22 19.06 14.40
C VAL A 66 -16.00 19.96 14.54
N GLU A 67 -15.45 20.03 15.74
CA GLU A 67 -14.23 20.81 15.99
C GLU A 67 -13.03 20.15 15.29
N THR A 68 -12.12 20.95 14.73
CA THR A 68 -10.97 20.44 13.98
C THR A 68 -10.12 19.45 14.79
N GLU A 69 -9.93 19.71 16.09
CA GLU A 69 -9.16 18.81 16.95
C GLU A 69 -9.88 17.47 17.18
N GLU A 70 -11.22 17.47 17.25
CA GLU A 70 -12.00 16.23 17.37
C GLU A 70 -11.84 15.37 16.11
N ALA A 71 -11.91 15.99 14.93
CA ALA A 71 -11.65 15.32 13.66
C ALA A 71 -10.22 14.76 13.61
N PHE A 72 -9.21 15.52 14.06
CA PHE A 72 -7.83 15.06 14.08
C PHE A 72 -7.59 13.89 15.05
N VAL A 73 -8.24 13.87 16.21
CA VAL A 73 -8.19 12.72 17.12
C VAL A 73 -8.79 11.48 16.47
N GLU A 74 -9.93 11.62 15.78
CA GLU A 74 -10.53 10.50 15.05
C GLU A 74 -9.62 9.97 13.94
N ILE A 75 -9.08 10.86 13.11
CA ILE A 75 -8.17 10.49 12.01
C ILE A 75 -6.96 9.75 12.57
N GLN A 76 -6.31 10.29 13.60
CA GLN A 76 -5.13 9.67 14.19
C GLN A 76 -5.44 8.26 14.69
N ARG A 77 -6.55 8.08 15.41
CA ARG A 77 -6.99 6.77 15.91
C ARG A 77 -7.23 5.77 14.78
N LEU A 78 -7.85 6.20 13.68
CA LEU A 78 -8.12 5.35 12.52
C LEU A 78 -6.83 4.92 11.82
N LEU A 79 -5.87 5.83 11.66
CA LEU A 79 -4.59 5.56 11.03
C LEU A 79 -3.69 4.67 11.90
N GLU A 80 -3.64 4.91 13.22
CA GLU A 80 -2.96 4.05 14.18
C GLU A 80 -3.55 2.62 14.15
N GLN A 81 -4.88 2.50 14.15
CA GLN A 81 -5.56 1.21 14.05
C GLN A 81 -5.29 0.51 12.70
N ALA A 82 -5.24 1.26 11.60
CA ALA A 82 -4.91 0.71 10.29
C ALA A 82 -3.46 0.18 10.23
N VAL A 83 -2.53 0.87 10.88
CA VAL A 83 -1.12 0.42 11.02
C VAL A 83 -1.04 -0.85 11.85
N GLU A 84 -1.77 -0.97 12.95
CA GLU A 84 -1.74 -2.16 13.79
C GLU A 84 -2.34 -3.38 13.06
N VAL A 85 -3.55 -3.24 12.51
CA VAL A 85 -4.29 -4.36 11.90
C VAL A 85 -3.65 -4.85 10.61
N SER A 86 -2.99 -3.97 9.84
CA SER A 86 -2.26 -4.36 8.64
C SER A 86 -0.96 -5.11 8.93
N GLY A 87 -0.52 -5.20 10.18
CA GLY A 87 0.85 -5.66 10.48
C GLY A 87 1.89 -4.65 10.01
N ARG A 88 1.54 -3.36 10.08
CA ARG A 88 2.38 -2.22 9.68
C ARG A 88 2.74 -2.29 8.20
N GLU A 89 1.77 -2.47 7.31
CA GLU A 89 2.00 -2.39 5.86
C GLU A 89 2.52 -1.00 5.45
N ALA A 90 3.41 -0.96 4.46
CA ALA A 90 4.07 0.28 4.01
C ALA A 90 3.09 1.44 3.79
N ALA A 91 1.99 1.22 3.06
CA ALA A 91 1.01 2.25 2.78
C ALA A 91 0.33 2.81 4.04
N THR A 92 0.04 1.96 5.03
CA THR A 92 -0.59 2.40 6.29
C THR A 92 0.37 3.22 7.15
N VAL A 93 1.64 2.79 7.21
CA VAL A 93 2.68 3.47 8.00
C VAL A 93 3.01 4.83 7.41
N VAL A 94 3.15 4.92 6.08
CA VAL A 94 3.39 6.19 5.38
C VAL A 94 2.23 7.16 5.57
N GLU A 95 0.98 6.69 5.52
CA GLU A 95 -0.20 7.55 5.73
C GLU A 95 -0.22 8.15 7.14
N LEU A 96 0.08 7.35 8.17
CA LEU A 96 0.20 7.85 9.54
C LEU A 96 1.35 8.87 9.67
N GLY A 97 2.49 8.58 9.04
CA GLY A 97 3.62 9.53 8.97
C GLY A 97 3.22 10.86 8.36
N TYR A 98 2.52 10.83 7.22
CA TYR A 98 2.01 12.02 6.53
C TYR A 98 1.08 12.85 7.40
N PHE A 99 0.13 12.21 8.08
CA PHE A 99 -0.78 12.89 9.00
C PHE A 99 -0.03 13.54 10.17
N LEU A 100 0.91 12.83 10.79
CA LEU A 100 1.68 13.36 11.92
C LEU A 100 2.57 14.54 11.50
N ASP A 101 3.21 14.45 10.34
CA ASP A 101 4.08 15.50 9.82
C ASP A 101 3.27 16.75 9.41
N THR A 102 2.31 16.56 8.51
CA THR A 102 1.64 17.66 7.80
C THR A 102 0.50 18.27 8.62
N ILE A 103 -0.23 17.46 9.38
CA ILE A 103 -1.43 17.90 10.10
C ILE A 103 -1.12 18.15 11.57
N ARG A 104 -0.33 17.28 12.21
CA ARG A 104 0.05 17.44 13.62
C ARG A 104 1.35 18.22 13.84
N ASN A 105 2.07 18.63 12.78
CA ASN A 105 3.37 19.31 12.85
C ASN A 105 4.39 18.56 13.74
N SER A 106 4.35 17.22 13.70
CA SER A 106 5.19 16.34 14.52
C SER A 106 6.12 15.52 13.62
N SER A 107 7.02 16.23 12.94
CA SER A 107 8.02 15.62 12.04
C SER A 107 8.88 14.57 12.76
N GLU A 108 9.23 14.82 14.02
CA GLU A 108 9.98 13.88 14.88
C GLU A 108 9.29 12.52 15.05
N ARG A 109 7.96 12.47 15.09
CA ARG A 109 7.18 11.22 15.15
C ARG A 109 6.95 10.63 13.76
N ALA A 110 6.93 11.46 12.72
CA ALA A 110 6.70 11.03 11.35
C ALA A 110 7.94 10.42 10.67
N THR A 111 9.14 10.96 10.91
CA THR A 111 10.39 10.47 10.31
C THR A 111 10.59 8.95 10.44
N PRO A 112 10.50 8.33 11.64
CA PRO A 112 10.69 6.89 11.77
C PRO A 112 9.61 6.08 11.02
N LEU A 113 8.40 6.63 10.86
CA LEU A 113 7.33 5.98 10.09
C LEU A 113 7.64 6.03 8.58
N TYR A 114 8.13 7.15 8.06
CA TYR A 114 8.55 7.22 6.67
C TYR A 114 9.72 6.27 6.36
N GLU A 115 10.71 6.18 7.25
CA GLU A 115 11.83 5.24 7.12
C GLU A 115 11.33 3.79 7.08
N GLU A 116 10.46 3.41 8.02
CA GLU A 116 9.87 2.07 8.04
C GLU A 116 9.03 1.77 6.79
N GLY A 117 8.17 2.72 6.40
CA GLY A 117 7.33 2.60 5.22
C GLY A 117 8.15 2.43 3.94
N ALA A 118 9.21 3.22 3.79
CA ALA A 118 10.14 3.13 2.67
C ALA A 118 10.86 1.77 2.65
N ALA A 119 11.37 1.30 3.79
CA ALA A 119 12.05 0.00 3.90
C ALA A 119 11.12 -1.16 3.51
N LYS A 120 9.86 -1.14 3.97
CA LYS A 120 8.86 -2.16 3.62
C LYS A 120 8.47 -2.11 2.15
N ALA A 121 8.25 -0.91 1.60
CA ALA A 121 7.96 -0.74 0.18
C ALA A 121 9.12 -1.25 -0.70
N LEU A 122 10.35 -1.02 -0.27
CA LEU A 122 11.56 -1.49 -0.93
C LEU A 122 11.61 -3.03 -0.95
N GLY A 123 11.26 -3.70 0.15
CA GLY A 123 11.15 -5.17 0.20
C GLY A 123 10.10 -5.73 -0.77
N THR A 124 8.92 -5.12 -0.85
CA THR A 124 7.88 -5.52 -1.83
C THR A 124 8.37 -5.34 -3.27
N LEU A 125 9.10 -4.25 -3.55
CA LEU A 125 9.66 -3.99 -4.87
C LEU A 125 10.73 -5.03 -5.24
N GLU A 126 11.59 -5.40 -4.29
CA GLU A 126 12.60 -6.45 -4.45
C GLU A 126 11.95 -7.77 -4.87
N ASP A 127 10.92 -8.22 -4.14
CA ASP A 127 10.20 -9.47 -4.41
C ASP A 127 9.50 -9.44 -5.78
N ALA A 128 8.88 -8.31 -6.13
CA ALA A 128 8.23 -8.12 -7.42
C ALA A 128 9.23 -8.19 -8.57
N TRP A 129 10.38 -7.50 -8.45
CA TRP A 129 11.43 -7.50 -9.48
C TRP A 129 12.08 -8.86 -9.63
N ALA A 130 12.37 -9.56 -8.52
CA ALA A 130 12.85 -10.93 -8.58
C ALA A 130 11.81 -11.85 -9.27
N GLY A 131 10.51 -11.66 -9.01
CA GLY A 131 9.43 -12.37 -9.70
C GLY A 131 9.39 -12.11 -11.20
N LEU A 132 9.49 -10.85 -11.61
CA LEU A 132 9.52 -10.44 -13.02
C LEU A 132 10.72 -11.01 -13.76
N LEU A 133 11.92 -10.91 -13.17
CA LEU A 133 13.12 -11.50 -13.75
C LEU A 133 12.93 -13.00 -13.99
N ARG A 134 12.45 -13.76 -12.99
CA ARG A 134 12.17 -15.20 -13.18
C ARG A 134 11.14 -15.47 -14.28
N ALA A 135 10.06 -14.70 -14.32
CA ALA A 135 9.01 -14.89 -15.32
C ALA A 135 9.52 -14.65 -16.75
N TRP A 136 10.29 -13.59 -16.97
CA TRP A 136 10.84 -13.27 -18.29
C TRP A 136 11.97 -14.22 -18.71
N LEU A 137 12.82 -14.66 -17.77
CA LEU A 137 13.83 -15.67 -18.05
C LEU A 137 13.22 -17.03 -18.41
N HIS A 138 12.04 -17.35 -17.84
CA HIS A 138 11.30 -18.54 -18.20
C HIS A 138 10.71 -18.45 -19.62
N GLU A 139 10.21 -17.28 -20.01
CA GLU A 139 9.64 -17.06 -21.35
C GLU A 139 10.69 -17.15 -22.47
N ARG A 140 11.91 -16.65 -22.23
CA ARG A 140 13.09 -16.76 -23.11
C ARG A 140 12.82 -16.34 -24.57
N THR A 141 11.99 -15.33 -24.75
CA THR A 141 11.87 -14.59 -26.03
C THR A 141 12.89 -13.47 -26.07
N LYS A 142 13.27 -13.01 -27.27
CA LYS A 142 14.14 -11.83 -27.44
C LYS A 142 13.62 -10.60 -26.69
N GLU A 143 12.30 -10.40 -26.68
CA GLU A 143 11.66 -9.31 -25.95
C GLU A 143 11.77 -9.49 -24.43
N SER A 144 11.42 -10.67 -23.91
CA SER A 144 11.50 -10.96 -22.46
C SER A 144 12.93 -10.86 -21.93
N LEU A 145 13.94 -11.35 -22.68
CA LEU A 145 15.35 -11.22 -22.31
C LEU A 145 15.81 -9.76 -22.31
N THR A 146 15.36 -8.96 -23.28
CA THR A 146 15.66 -7.52 -23.29
C THR A 146 15.10 -6.83 -22.04
N LYS A 147 13.83 -7.09 -21.70
CA LYS A 147 13.22 -6.56 -20.46
C LYS A 147 13.96 -7.01 -19.20
N ALA A 148 14.39 -8.28 -19.16
CA ALA A 148 15.15 -8.82 -18.04
C ALA A 148 16.51 -8.13 -17.87
N LEU A 149 17.20 -7.81 -18.97
CA LEU A 149 18.47 -7.07 -18.92
C LEU A 149 18.28 -5.63 -18.42
N GLU A 150 17.29 -4.92 -18.96
CA GLU A 150 16.98 -3.54 -18.53
C GLU A 150 16.64 -3.49 -17.04
N LEU A 151 15.79 -4.42 -16.58
CA LEU A 151 15.47 -4.53 -15.16
C LEU A 151 16.69 -4.92 -14.31
N SER A 152 17.57 -5.79 -14.82
CA SER A 152 18.80 -6.20 -14.13
C SER A 152 19.71 -5.02 -13.82
N GLU A 153 19.88 -4.09 -14.76
CA GLU A 153 20.72 -2.90 -14.57
C GLU A 153 20.19 -1.97 -13.47
N LEU A 154 18.86 -1.87 -13.34
CA LEU A 154 18.22 -1.11 -12.27
C LEU A 154 18.29 -1.86 -10.95
N ALA A 155 18.06 -3.17 -10.97
CA ALA A 155 18.01 -4.02 -9.81
C ALA A 155 19.37 -4.12 -9.10
N GLU A 156 20.49 -4.16 -9.82
CA GLU A 156 21.82 -4.13 -9.21
C GLU A 156 22.14 -2.82 -8.48
N LYS A 157 21.61 -1.69 -8.96
CA LYS A 157 21.82 -0.38 -8.32
C LYS A 157 20.99 -0.24 -7.06
N LEU A 158 19.75 -0.73 -7.10
CA LEU A 158 18.79 -0.56 -6.01
C LEU A 158 18.88 -1.66 -4.96
N PHE A 159 19.30 -2.87 -5.36
CA PHE A 159 19.38 -4.07 -4.52
C PHE A 159 20.73 -4.80 -4.69
N PRO A 160 21.87 -4.14 -4.44
CA PRO A 160 23.19 -4.74 -4.66
C PRO A 160 23.41 -6.01 -3.82
N ASP A 161 22.83 -6.04 -2.61
CA ASP A 161 23.01 -7.13 -1.65
C ASP A 161 21.92 -8.22 -1.73
N SER A 162 20.95 -8.09 -2.65
CA SER A 162 19.86 -9.07 -2.78
C SER A 162 20.34 -10.34 -3.48
N GLY A 163 20.64 -11.39 -2.71
CA GLY A 163 21.02 -12.70 -3.27
C GLY A 163 19.98 -13.28 -4.24
N ARG A 164 18.70 -12.95 -4.05
CA ARG A 164 17.61 -13.39 -4.95
C ARG A 164 17.72 -12.72 -6.32
N ILE A 165 17.88 -11.39 -6.33
CA ILE A 165 18.03 -10.61 -7.57
C ILE A 165 19.33 -10.97 -8.26
N GLN A 166 20.46 -11.00 -7.54
CA GLN A 166 21.77 -11.23 -8.15
C GLN A 166 21.84 -12.58 -8.91
N GLY A 167 21.19 -13.63 -8.38
CA GLY A 167 21.11 -14.92 -9.06
C GLY A 167 20.27 -14.91 -10.35
N ASP A 168 19.23 -14.08 -10.43
CA ASP A 168 18.43 -13.91 -11.64
C ASP A 168 19.11 -12.97 -12.65
N VAL A 169 19.78 -11.91 -12.19
CA VAL A 169 20.59 -11.00 -13.02
C VAL A 169 21.72 -11.74 -13.73
N PHE A 170 22.47 -12.55 -12.99
CA PHE A 170 23.54 -13.36 -13.56
C PHE A 170 23.02 -14.27 -14.68
N ARG A 171 21.88 -14.94 -14.45
CA ARG A 171 21.23 -15.80 -15.44
C ARG A 171 20.74 -15.01 -16.66
N ALA A 172 20.17 -13.83 -16.47
CA ALA A 172 19.74 -12.97 -17.55
C ALA A 172 20.88 -12.61 -18.50
N ARG A 173 22.04 -12.22 -17.94
CA ARG A 173 23.23 -11.93 -18.74
C ARG A 173 23.74 -13.15 -19.49
N GLN A 174 23.84 -14.29 -18.82
CA GLN A 174 24.29 -15.53 -19.44
C GLN A 174 23.40 -15.91 -20.64
N MET A 175 22.08 -15.93 -20.44
CA MET A 175 21.13 -16.27 -21.51
C MET A 175 21.17 -15.26 -22.66
N ALA A 176 21.31 -13.97 -22.34
CA ALA A 176 21.44 -12.94 -23.37
C ALA A 176 22.74 -13.04 -24.18
N THR A 177 23.85 -13.47 -23.59
CA THR A 177 25.09 -13.77 -24.33
C THR A 177 24.91 -14.99 -25.22
N GLU A 178 24.28 -16.06 -24.72
CA GLU A 178 23.97 -17.27 -25.51
C GLU A 178 23.08 -16.95 -26.73
N ASP A 179 22.10 -16.07 -26.55
CA ASP A 179 21.14 -15.68 -27.59
C ASP A 179 21.64 -14.50 -28.45
N GLY A 180 22.89 -14.05 -28.26
CA GLY A 180 23.55 -13.01 -29.07
C GLY A 180 23.03 -11.59 -28.85
N LEU A 181 22.32 -11.34 -27.75
CA LEU A 181 21.82 -10.01 -27.34
C LEU A 181 22.89 -9.18 -26.61
N LEU A 182 23.82 -9.84 -25.94
CA LEU A 182 25.02 -9.24 -25.38
C LEU A 182 26.26 -9.73 -26.12
N LYS A 183 27.26 -8.85 -26.22
CA LYS A 183 28.61 -9.27 -26.63
C LYS A 183 29.25 -10.05 -25.48
N PRO A 184 30.05 -11.09 -25.78
CA PRO A 184 30.77 -11.86 -24.76
C PRO A 184 31.80 -11.00 -24.01
#